data_AF-A0A7Y7BE23-F1
#
_entry.id   AF-A0A7Y7BE23-F1
#
_cell.length_a   1.000
_cell.length_b   1.000
_cell.length_c   1.000
_cell.angle_alpha   90.00
_cell.angle_beta   90.00
_cell.angle_gamma   90.00
#
_symmetry.space_group_name_H-M   'P 1'
#
loop_
_entity.id
_entity.type
_entity.pdbx_description
1 polymer ?
#
loop_
_entity_poly.entity_id
_entity_poly.type
_entity_poly.pdbx_seq_one_letter_code
_entity_poly.pdbx_strand_id
1 'polypeptide(L)'
;MSNRRSFFRKSFLTAGTLSLSSFFQKSLAEDISDALLQLNTLSPEAAAQDEELWKRIQQAYTTSSTIINLNNGGVSPQPKVVQDAANRFYTYCNEAPSYFMWRILDQGREPLRAKLAHLAGTEADELAINRNTTEAVNTVIFGLNLKAGDEVILTKYDYPNMMNAWRQRERRDGIVLKWLDLDIPVESDEEVIRKYREAITPKTKVLHITHIINWTGHVMPVKKLCD
;
A
#
# COMPACT_ATOMS: atom_id res chain seq x y z
N MET A 1 8.63 51.99 39.31
CA MET A 1 8.17 52.14 37.91
C MET A 1 8.61 50.91 37.11
N SER A 2 7.69 50.01 36.77
CA SER A 2 8.03 48.80 36.01
C SER A 2 8.34 49.18 34.56
N ASN A 3 9.60 49.06 34.16
CA ASN A 3 10.04 49.43 32.82
C ASN A 3 9.48 48.43 31.80
N ARG A 4 8.84 48.89 30.72
CA ARG A 4 8.27 48.06 29.64
C ARG A 4 9.28 47.04 29.09
N ARG A 5 10.58 47.37 29.08
CA ARG A 5 11.65 46.44 28.69
C ARG A 5 11.83 45.25 29.63
N SER A 6 11.55 45.41 30.93
CA SER A 6 11.65 44.31 31.91
C SER A 6 10.47 43.33 31.82
N PHE A 7 9.31 43.79 31.36
CA PHE A 7 8.14 42.95 31.13
C PHE A 7 8.37 42.00 29.94
N PHE A 8 8.79 42.53 28.78
CA PHE A 8 9.08 41.70 27.61
C PHE A 8 10.22 40.69 27.85
N ARG A 9 11.24 41.06 28.63
CA ARG A 9 12.35 40.15 28.97
C ARG A 9 11.93 39.02 29.91
N LYS A 10 10.97 39.28 30.82
CA LYS A 10 10.41 38.24 31.70
C LYS A 10 9.42 37.34 30.96
N SER A 11 8.61 37.88 30.05
CA SER A 11 7.66 37.08 29.26
C SER A 11 8.34 36.12 28.26
N PHE A 12 9.53 36.46 27.75
CA PHE A 12 10.29 35.57 26.87
C PHE A 12 11.04 34.45 27.61
N LEU A 13 11.30 34.59 28.91
CA LEU A 13 12.02 33.60 29.71
C LEU A 13 11.08 32.54 30.33
N THR A 14 9.79 32.83 30.48
CA THR A 14 8.77 31.86 30.93
C THR A 14 8.12 31.06 29.80
N ALA A 15 8.29 31.47 28.54
CA ALA A 15 7.98 30.63 27.38
C ALA A 15 9.18 29.72 27.04
N GLY A 16 9.69 29.02 28.06
CA GLY A 16 10.76 28.04 27.86
C GLY A 16 10.27 26.96 26.92
N THR A 17 10.87 26.88 25.73
CA THR A 17 11.02 25.70 24.86
C THR A 17 9.99 24.58 25.01
N LEU A 18 8.71 24.89 25.15
CA LEU A 18 7.64 23.98 24.80
C LEU A 18 7.78 23.90 23.30
N SER A 19 8.28 22.76 22.81
CA SER A 19 8.50 22.51 21.41
C SER A 19 7.17 22.67 20.69
N LEU A 20 6.88 23.88 20.21
CA LEU A 20 5.67 24.20 19.45
C LEU A 20 5.53 23.19 18.31
N SER A 21 6.64 22.76 17.73
CA SER A 21 6.72 21.67 16.76
C SER A 21 6.03 20.37 17.18
N SER A 22 6.22 19.90 18.43
CA SER A 22 5.57 18.68 18.92
C SER A 22 4.07 18.85 19.12
N PHE A 23 3.61 20.03 19.53
CA PHE A 23 2.19 20.33 19.64
C PHE A 23 1.52 20.46 18.28
N PHE A 24 2.17 21.12 17.32
CA PHE A 24 1.70 21.23 15.94
C PHE A 24 1.67 19.87 15.24
N GLN A 25 2.68 19.01 15.42
CA GLN A 25 2.67 17.65 14.88
C GLN A 25 1.55 16.79 15.49
N LYS A 26 1.32 16.90 16.79
CA LYS A 26 0.23 16.16 17.46
C LYS A 26 -1.14 16.62 16.98
N SER A 27 -1.37 17.92 16.91
CA SER A 27 -2.61 18.50 16.41
C SER A 27 -2.88 18.13 14.95
N LEU A 28 -1.84 18.13 14.09
CA LEU A 28 -1.98 17.72 12.69
C LEU A 28 -2.29 16.22 12.57
N ALA A 29 -1.68 15.37 13.41
CA ALA A 29 -1.96 13.94 13.42
C ALA A 29 -3.39 13.62 13.91
N GLU A 30 -3.86 14.34 14.93
CA GLU A 30 -5.25 14.26 15.41
C GLU A 30 -6.24 14.70 14.32
N ASP A 31 -5.96 15.81 13.64
CA ASP A 31 -6.80 16.32 12.54
C ASP A 31 -6.90 15.33 11.37
N ILE A 32 -5.80 14.70 10.96
CA ILE A 32 -5.81 13.66 9.93
C ILE A 32 -6.60 12.42 10.39
N SER A 33 -6.44 12.02 11.66
CA SER A 33 -7.19 10.90 12.21
C SER A 33 -8.69 11.15 12.17
N ASP A 34 -9.12 12.35 12.56
CA ASP A 34 -10.53 12.74 12.52
C ASP A 34 -11.07 12.79 11.09
N ALA A 35 -10.29 13.30 10.13
CA ALA A 35 -10.64 13.27 8.71
C ALA A 35 -10.82 11.83 8.21
N LEU A 36 -9.91 10.91 8.55
CA LEU A 36 -10.03 9.49 8.16
C LEU A 36 -11.24 8.80 8.81
N LEU A 37 -11.55 9.13 10.06
CA LEU A 37 -12.75 8.63 10.74
C LEU A 37 -14.03 9.13 10.07
N GLN A 38 -14.09 10.42 9.71
CA GLN A 38 -15.20 11.00 8.97
C GLN A 38 -15.38 10.32 7.60
N LEU A 39 -14.29 10.09 6.87
CA LEU A 39 -14.31 9.41 5.56
C LEU A 39 -15.02 8.04 5.65
N ASN A 40 -14.79 7.28 6.72
CA ASN A 40 -15.41 5.96 6.92
C ASN A 40 -16.91 6.00 7.22
N THR A 41 -17.49 7.18 7.49
CA THR A 41 -18.93 7.34 7.77
C THR A 41 -19.74 7.80 6.56
N LEU A 42 -19.06 8.30 5.51
CA LEU A 42 -19.70 8.87 4.34
C LEU A 42 -19.89 7.82 3.24
N SER A 43 -20.91 7.99 2.39
CA SER A 43 -20.96 7.24 1.14
C SER A 43 -19.82 7.68 0.21
N PRO A 44 -19.38 6.85 -0.75
CA PRO A 44 -18.37 7.24 -1.71
C PRO A 44 -18.69 8.55 -2.46
N GLU A 45 -19.95 8.75 -2.83
CA GLU A 45 -20.41 9.96 -3.53
C GLU A 45 -20.37 11.18 -2.63
N ALA A 46 -20.81 11.05 -1.37
CA ALA A 46 -20.77 12.14 -0.40
C ALA A 46 -19.33 12.52 -0.07
N ALA A 47 -18.47 11.52 0.19
CA ALA A 47 -17.04 11.73 0.41
C ALA A 47 -16.39 12.43 -0.78
N ALA A 48 -16.70 12.03 -2.02
CA ALA A 48 -16.12 12.63 -3.22
C ALA A 48 -16.44 14.13 -3.40
N GLN A 49 -17.53 14.62 -2.81
CA GLN A 49 -17.94 16.03 -2.88
C GLN A 49 -17.50 16.86 -1.67
N ASP A 50 -16.88 16.24 -0.65
CA ASP A 50 -16.47 16.92 0.58
C ASP A 50 -15.08 17.58 0.42
N GLU A 51 -15.07 18.81 -0.11
CA GLU A 51 -13.86 19.60 -0.33
C GLU A 51 -13.09 19.91 0.96
N GLU A 52 -13.78 20.05 2.09
CA GLU A 52 -13.12 20.34 3.37
C GLU A 52 -12.34 19.11 3.87
N LEU A 53 -12.97 17.94 3.80
CA LEU A 53 -12.34 16.66 4.07
C LEU A 53 -11.09 16.44 3.20
N TRP A 54 -11.20 16.59 1.89
CA TRP A 54 -10.06 16.39 0.98
C TRP A 54 -8.96 17.41 1.15
N LYS A 55 -9.29 18.66 1.50
CA LYS A 55 -8.30 19.69 1.83
C LYS A 55 -7.49 19.32 3.08
N ARG A 56 -8.14 18.81 4.13
CA ARG A 56 -7.47 18.31 5.34
C ARG A 56 -6.55 17.13 5.01
N ILE A 57 -7.02 16.17 4.22
CA ILE A 57 -6.20 15.04 3.75
C ILE A 57 -5.02 15.52 2.90
N GLN A 58 -5.22 16.48 1.99
CA GLN A 58 -4.15 17.05 1.16
C GLN A 58 -3.04 17.68 2.01
N GLN A 59 -3.40 18.41 3.07
CA GLN A 59 -2.44 19.04 3.99
C GLN A 59 -1.56 18.04 4.75
N ALA A 60 -1.94 16.76 4.78
CA ALA A 60 -1.10 15.69 5.33
C ALA A 60 0.16 15.43 4.49
N TYR A 61 0.21 15.88 3.23
CA TYR A 61 1.30 15.60 2.29
C TYR A 61 2.19 16.82 2.08
N THR A 62 3.48 16.57 1.91
CA THR A 62 4.50 17.61 1.64
C THR A 62 4.82 17.70 0.14
N THR A 63 3.79 17.75 -0.70
CA THR A 63 3.93 17.81 -2.16
C THR A 63 4.25 19.21 -2.66
N SER A 64 4.80 19.32 -3.86
CA SER A 64 5.03 20.61 -4.52
C SER A 64 3.71 21.37 -4.72
N SER A 65 3.68 22.66 -4.40
CA SER A 65 2.56 23.55 -4.71
C SER A 65 2.55 24.04 -6.16
N THR A 66 3.61 23.76 -6.93
CA THR A 66 3.76 24.23 -8.32
C THR A 66 3.59 23.13 -9.36
N ILE A 67 3.46 21.87 -8.92
CA ILE A 67 3.32 20.71 -9.81
C ILE A 67 2.02 19.99 -9.45
N ILE A 68 1.15 19.84 -10.45
CA ILE A 68 -0.05 19.01 -10.33
C ILE A 68 0.36 17.55 -10.59
N ASN A 69 0.33 16.72 -9.54
CA ASN A 69 0.64 15.30 -9.68
C ASN A 69 -0.62 14.49 -10.00
N LEU A 70 -0.72 14.02 -11.25
CA LEU A 70 -1.80 13.13 -11.72
C LEU A 70 -1.33 11.67 -11.92
N ASN A 71 -0.17 11.29 -11.35
CA ASN A 71 0.44 9.96 -11.54
C ASN A 71 0.62 9.19 -10.21
N ASN A 72 -0.31 9.35 -9.27
CA ASN A 72 -0.29 8.58 -8.02
C ASN A 72 -0.34 7.06 -8.26
N GLY A 73 -0.95 6.62 -9.37
CA GLY A 73 -0.96 5.21 -9.79
C GLY A 73 0.41 4.65 -10.16
N GLY A 74 1.37 5.50 -10.52
CA GLY A 74 2.77 5.11 -10.72
C GLY A 74 3.55 5.13 -9.42
N VAL A 75 3.61 6.28 -8.76
CA VAL A 75 4.26 6.47 -7.46
C VAL A 75 3.52 7.53 -6.67
N SER A 76 3.19 7.22 -5.42
CA SER A 76 2.48 8.14 -4.51
C SER A 76 3.42 8.74 -3.46
N PRO A 77 3.22 10.01 -3.07
CA PRO A 77 3.91 10.58 -1.93
C PRO A 77 3.44 9.90 -0.64
N GLN A 78 4.33 9.84 0.35
CA GLN A 78 3.96 9.42 1.70
C GLN A 78 3.42 10.64 2.47
N PRO A 79 2.38 10.50 3.31
CA PRO A 79 1.98 11.59 4.21
C PRO A 79 3.09 11.87 5.23
N LYS A 80 3.16 13.11 5.73
CA LYS A 80 4.23 13.62 6.60
C LYS A 80 4.44 12.76 7.84
N VAL A 81 3.37 12.23 8.44
CA VAL A 81 3.45 11.34 9.60
C VAL A 81 4.24 10.05 9.32
N VAL A 82 4.12 9.50 8.10
CA VAL A 82 4.88 8.32 7.66
C VAL A 82 6.34 8.68 7.40
N GLN A 83 6.60 9.82 6.76
CA GLN A 83 7.96 10.32 6.53
C GLN A 83 8.70 10.54 7.86
N ASP A 84 8.04 11.16 8.84
CA ASP A 84 8.60 11.42 10.17
C ASP A 84 8.90 10.12 10.91
N ALA A 85 8.01 9.14 10.86
CA ALA A 85 8.22 7.83 11.45
C ALA A 85 9.43 7.11 10.81
N ALA A 86 9.52 7.11 9.47
CA ALA A 86 10.64 6.51 8.76
C ALA A 86 11.98 7.16 9.14
N ASN A 87 12.06 8.49 9.14
CA ASN A 87 13.27 9.22 9.54
C ASN A 87 13.68 8.96 10.99
N ARG A 88 12.70 8.90 11.90
CA ARG A 88 12.95 8.56 13.31
C ARG A 88 13.54 7.17 13.46
N PHE A 89 12.93 6.16 12.85
CA PHE A 89 13.41 4.79 12.96
C PHE A 89 14.74 4.57 12.23
N TYR A 90 14.97 5.25 11.12
CA TYR A 90 16.28 5.30 10.46
C TYR A 90 17.35 5.83 11.42
N THR A 91 17.08 6.92 12.13
CA THR A 91 18.02 7.50 13.10
C THR A 91 18.27 6.53 14.26
N TYR A 92 17.23 5.97 14.87
CA TYR A 92 17.34 5.01 15.98
C TYR A 92 18.16 3.76 15.62
N CYS A 93 17.97 3.21 14.43
CA CYS A 93 18.76 2.07 13.96
C CYS A 93 20.26 2.39 13.88
N ASN A 94 20.64 3.65 13.67
CA ASN A 94 22.05 4.07 13.55
C ASN A 94 22.68 4.46 14.90
N GLU A 95 21.90 4.70 15.96
CA GLU A 95 22.43 5.05 17.28
C GLU A 95 23.15 3.86 17.94
N ALA A 96 22.54 2.67 17.90
CA ALA A 96 23.11 1.43 18.43
C ALA A 96 22.46 0.21 17.73
N PRO A 97 22.94 -0.18 16.54
CA PRO A 97 22.21 -1.06 15.63
C PRO A 97 21.73 -2.39 16.25
N SER A 98 22.61 -3.12 16.93
CA SER A 98 22.25 -4.41 17.53
C SER A 98 21.25 -4.27 18.68
N TYR A 99 21.40 -3.22 19.49
CA TYR A 99 20.50 -2.95 20.61
C TYR A 99 19.10 -2.59 20.12
N PHE A 100 18.98 -1.56 19.27
CA PHE A 100 17.68 -1.09 18.82
C PHE A 100 16.97 -2.11 17.93
N MET A 101 17.68 -2.75 16.99
CA MET A 101 17.07 -3.73 16.09
C MET A 101 16.47 -4.91 16.86
N TRP A 102 17.22 -5.53 17.78
CA TRP A 102 16.77 -6.75 18.45
C TRP A 102 15.98 -6.54 19.73
N ARG A 103 16.23 -5.45 20.46
CA ARG A 103 15.57 -5.23 21.77
C ARG A 103 14.38 -4.29 21.69
N ILE A 104 14.37 -3.35 20.76
CA ILE A 104 13.35 -2.29 20.71
C ILE A 104 12.42 -2.49 19.52
N LEU A 105 12.96 -2.55 18.30
CA LEU A 105 12.16 -2.57 17.07
C LEU A 105 11.48 -3.92 16.83
N ASP A 106 12.13 -5.04 17.17
CA ASP A 106 11.54 -6.38 17.00
C ASP A 106 10.23 -6.55 17.78
N GLN A 107 10.09 -5.88 18.93
CA GLN A 107 8.84 -5.87 19.71
C GLN A 107 7.65 -5.28 18.96
N GLY A 108 7.90 -4.38 18.01
CA GLY A 108 6.87 -3.75 17.20
C GLY A 108 6.39 -4.60 16.01
N ARG A 109 7.10 -5.69 15.67
CA ARG A 109 6.83 -6.45 14.45
C ARG A 109 5.49 -7.17 14.45
N GLU A 110 5.18 -7.93 15.49
CA GLU A 110 3.94 -8.70 15.55
C GLU A 110 2.70 -7.81 15.77
N PRO A 111 2.74 -6.76 16.61
CA PRO A 111 1.66 -5.78 16.65
C PRO A 111 1.43 -5.06 15.32
N LEU A 112 2.49 -4.78 14.55
CA LEU A 112 2.37 -4.23 13.20
C LEU A 112 1.70 -5.24 12.26
N ARG A 113 2.12 -6.51 12.29
CA ARG A 113 1.54 -7.58 11.48
C ARG A 113 0.03 -7.72 11.74
N ALA A 114 -0.39 -7.73 13.01
CA ALA A 114 -1.81 -7.80 13.37
C ALA A 114 -2.63 -6.63 12.80
N LYS A 115 -2.08 -5.40 12.83
CA LYS A 115 -2.75 -4.22 12.24
C LYS A 115 -2.84 -4.30 10.71
N LEU A 116 -1.78 -4.75 10.05
CA LEU A 116 -1.79 -4.96 8.60
C LEU A 116 -2.76 -6.07 8.20
N ALA A 117 -2.86 -7.13 9.00
CA ALA A 117 -3.76 -8.25 8.75
C ALA A 117 -5.23 -7.82 8.86
N HIS A 118 -5.56 -7.03 9.90
CA HIS A 118 -6.86 -6.40 10.03
C HIS A 118 -7.21 -5.51 8.82
N LEU A 119 -6.26 -4.68 8.36
CA LEU A 119 -6.45 -3.85 7.17
C LEU A 119 -6.66 -4.68 5.89
N ALA A 120 -5.96 -5.82 5.76
CA ALA A 120 -6.07 -6.73 4.63
C ALA A 120 -7.28 -7.67 4.70
N GLY A 121 -7.95 -7.77 5.86
CA GLY A 121 -9.08 -8.68 6.07
C GLY A 121 -8.67 -10.16 6.23
N THR A 122 -7.51 -10.43 6.84
CA THR A 122 -6.93 -11.77 7.03
C THR A 122 -6.40 -11.93 8.45
N GLU A 123 -6.05 -13.14 8.87
CA GLU A 123 -5.42 -13.38 10.17
C GLU A 123 -3.94 -13.02 10.18
N ALA A 124 -3.39 -12.73 11.36
CA ALA A 124 -2.00 -12.27 11.47
C ALA A 124 -0.99 -13.33 11.01
N ASP A 125 -1.27 -14.62 11.22
CA ASP A 125 -0.43 -15.74 10.78
C ASP A 125 -0.52 -16.04 9.28
N GLU A 126 -1.51 -15.46 8.58
CA GLU A 126 -1.66 -15.52 7.13
C GLU A 126 -0.89 -14.40 6.40
N LEU A 127 -0.36 -13.41 7.12
CA LEU A 127 0.29 -12.22 6.53
C LEU A 127 1.82 -12.27 6.59
N ALA A 128 2.46 -12.22 5.42
CA ALA A 128 3.89 -11.99 5.27
C ALA A 128 4.20 -10.52 4.90
N ILE A 129 5.27 -9.96 5.48
CA ILE A 129 5.72 -8.59 5.20
C ILE A 129 6.90 -8.66 4.21
N ASN A 130 6.73 -8.06 3.04
CA ASN A 130 7.75 -7.96 1.98
C ASN A 130 8.06 -6.49 1.66
N ARG A 131 9.13 -6.24 0.90
CA ARG A 131 9.53 -4.87 0.54
C ARG A 131 8.62 -4.22 -0.49
N ASN A 132 8.00 -5.03 -1.36
CA ASN A 132 7.07 -4.57 -2.40
C ASN A 132 6.25 -5.75 -2.97
N THR A 133 5.27 -5.43 -3.81
CA THR A 133 4.39 -6.41 -4.49
C THR A 133 5.15 -7.37 -5.39
N THR A 134 6.20 -6.92 -6.11
CA THR A 134 6.97 -7.80 -7.00
C THR A 134 7.67 -8.90 -6.20
N GLU A 135 8.30 -8.56 -5.08
CA GLU A 135 8.91 -9.54 -4.18
C GLU A 135 7.87 -10.48 -3.55
N ALA A 136 6.75 -9.93 -3.06
CA ALA A 136 5.70 -10.72 -2.42
C ALA A 136 5.16 -11.79 -3.37
N VAL A 137 4.78 -11.38 -4.59
CA VAL A 137 4.23 -12.30 -5.57
C VAL A 137 5.31 -13.23 -6.14
N ASN A 138 6.55 -12.77 -6.35
CA ASN A 138 7.65 -13.66 -6.75
C ASN A 138 7.95 -14.73 -5.70
N THR A 139 7.79 -14.41 -4.41
CA THR A 139 7.94 -15.41 -3.32
C THR A 139 6.95 -16.54 -3.50
N VAL A 140 5.69 -16.24 -3.86
CA VAL A 140 4.68 -17.25 -4.21
C VAL A 140 5.03 -17.96 -5.51
N ILE A 141 5.26 -17.20 -6.59
CA ILE A 141 5.56 -17.75 -7.92
C ILE A 141 6.71 -18.73 -7.86
N PHE A 142 7.80 -18.44 -7.15
CA PHE A 142 8.96 -19.33 -7.06
C PHE A 142 8.89 -20.34 -5.91
N GLY A 143 8.03 -20.13 -4.92
CA GLY A 143 7.79 -21.06 -3.81
C GLY A 143 6.86 -22.23 -4.16
N LEU A 144 6.00 -22.09 -5.17
CA LEU A 144 5.10 -23.16 -5.60
C LEU A 144 5.84 -24.34 -6.25
N ASN A 145 5.53 -25.55 -5.79
CA ASN A 145 6.16 -26.80 -6.26
C ASN A 145 5.49 -27.37 -7.53
N LEU A 146 5.38 -26.55 -8.58
CA LEU A 146 4.84 -26.95 -9.88
C LEU A 146 5.81 -27.88 -10.63
N LYS A 147 5.26 -28.78 -11.43
CA LYS A 147 5.97 -29.78 -12.24
C LYS A 147 5.85 -29.47 -13.73
N ALA A 148 6.74 -30.06 -14.52
CA ALA A 148 6.68 -29.94 -15.97
C ALA A 148 5.30 -30.38 -16.49
N GLY A 149 4.70 -29.56 -17.35
CA GLY A 149 3.35 -29.76 -17.88
C GLY A 149 2.20 -29.23 -17.01
N ASP A 150 2.44 -28.77 -15.77
CA ASP A 150 1.43 -28.04 -15.01
C ASP A 150 1.11 -26.71 -15.72
N GLU A 151 -0.17 -26.35 -15.74
CA GLU A 151 -0.65 -25.17 -16.45
C GLU A 151 -0.89 -24.00 -15.49
N VAL A 152 -0.45 -22.81 -15.90
CA VAL A 152 -0.72 -21.53 -15.24
C VAL A 152 -1.49 -20.66 -16.21
N ILE A 153 -2.67 -20.17 -15.80
CA ILE A 153 -3.51 -19.28 -16.60
C ILE A 153 -3.23 -17.84 -16.18
N LEU A 154 -2.98 -16.98 -17.16
CA LEU A 154 -2.64 -15.57 -17.02
C LEU A 154 -3.35 -14.75 -18.09
N THR A 155 -3.23 -13.42 -18.02
CA THR A 155 -3.68 -12.51 -19.07
C THR A 155 -2.52 -11.77 -19.70
N LYS A 156 -2.72 -11.27 -20.93
CA LYS A 156 -1.76 -10.33 -21.56
C LYS A 156 -1.70 -8.95 -20.88
N TYR A 157 -2.59 -8.70 -19.92
CA TYR A 157 -2.70 -7.45 -19.18
C TYR A 157 -2.12 -7.55 -17.75
N ASP A 158 -1.56 -8.70 -17.38
CA ASP A 158 -0.86 -8.83 -16.11
C ASP A 158 0.41 -7.98 -16.07
N TYR A 159 0.81 -7.61 -14.86
CA TYR A 159 1.95 -6.74 -14.67
C TYR A 159 3.25 -7.36 -15.23
N PRO A 160 4.06 -6.63 -16.03
CA PRO A 160 5.20 -7.21 -16.76
C PRO A 160 6.21 -7.98 -15.90
N ASN A 161 6.48 -7.54 -14.66
CA ASN A 161 7.39 -8.27 -13.77
C ASN A 161 6.85 -9.66 -13.42
N MET A 162 5.52 -9.80 -13.26
CA MET A 162 4.88 -11.08 -12.95
C MET A 162 4.91 -12.01 -14.15
N MET A 163 4.61 -11.46 -15.34
CA MET A 163 4.72 -12.21 -16.60
C MET A 163 6.13 -12.79 -16.80
N ASN A 164 7.16 -11.98 -16.52
CA ASN A 164 8.56 -12.41 -16.67
C ASN A 164 8.96 -13.47 -15.64
N ALA A 165 8.46 -13.40 -14.40
CA ALA A 165 8.70 -14.44 -13.40
C ALA A 165 8.10 -15.79 -13.84
N TRP A 166 6.89 -15.79 -14.39
CA TRP A 166 6.28 -16.99 -14.95
C TRP A 166 6.99 -17.53 -16.19
N ARG A 167 7.43 -16.66 -17.11
CA ARG A 167 8.27 -17.08 -18.26
C ARG A 167 9.58 -17.72 -17.81
N GLN A 168 10.15 -17.26 -16.70
CA GLN A 168 11.32 -17.90 -16.12
C GLN A 168 10.99 -19.30 -15.58
N ARG A 169 9.86 -19.46 -14.88
CA ARG A 169 9.35 -20.77 -14.43
C ARG A 169 9.09 -21.72 -15.60
N GLU A 170 8.48 -21.24 -16.69
CA GLU A 170 8.24 -22.02 -17.91
C GLU A 170 9.55 -22.59 -18.48
N ARG A 171 10.57 -21.72 -18.65
CA ARG A 171 11.88 -22.13 -19.20
C ARG A 171 12.65 -23.07 -18.27
N ARG A 172 12.56 -22.85 -16.95
CA ARG A 172 13.37 -23.58 -15.96
C ARG A 172 12.73 -24.90 -15.55
N ASP A 173 11.42 -24.90 -15.37
CA ASP A 173 10.69 -25.99 -14.71
C ASP A 173 9.73 -26.72 -15.68
N GLY A 174 9.58 -26.23 -16.92
CA GLY A 174 8.76 -26.86 -17.96
C GLY A 174 7.25 -26.74 -17.76
N ILE A 175 6.78 -25.80 -16.91
CA ILE A 175 5.36 -25.48 -16.79
C ILE A 175 4.84 -24.87 -18.10
N VAL A 176 3.52 -24.88 -18.30
CA VAL A 176 2.87 -24.35 -19.50
C VAL A 176 2.11 -23.08 -19.15
N LEU A 177 2.41 -21.97 -19.83
CA LEU A 177 1.67 -20.72 -19.65
C LEU A 177 0.52 -20.61 -20.65
N LYS A 178 -0.70 -20.39 -20.15
CA LYS A 178 -1.91 -20.13 -20.95
C LYS A 178 -2.24 -18.64 -20.86
N TRP A 179 -1.96 -17.91 -21.94
CA TRP A 179 -2.20 -16.48 -22.02
C TRP A 179 -3.59 -16.16 -22.57
N LEU A 180 -4.46 -15.64 -21.71
CA LEU A 180 -5.74 -15.08 -22.11
C LEU A 180 -5.55 -13.69 -22.72
N ASP A 181 -6.24 -13.47 -23.83
CA ASP A 181 -6.42 -12.14 -24.40
C ASP A 181 -7.82 -11.66 -24.06
N LEU A 182 -7.90 -10.63 -23.23
CA LEU A 182 -9.16 -10.01 -22.84
C LEU A 182 -9.48 -8.89 -23.84
N ASP A 183 -10.72 -8.83 -24.30
CA ASP A 183 -11.17 -7.75 -25.16
C ASP A 183 -11.44 -6.53 -24.26
N ILE A 184 -10.46 -5.62 -24.16
CA ILE A 184 -10.54 -4.43 -23.31
C ILE A 184 -11.06 -3.24 -24.14
N PRO A 185 -12.02 -2.44 -23.63
CA PRO A 185 -12.64 -2.54 -22.31
C PRO A 185 -13.61 -3.72 -22.23
N VAL A 186 -13.52 -4.47 -21.13
CA VAL A 186 -14.47 -5.55 -20.85
C VAL A 186 -15.78 -4.91 -20.42
N GLU A 187 -16.85 -5.19 -21.15
CA GLU A 187 -18.19 -4.67 -20.85
C GLU A 187 -18.98 -5.60 -19.90
N SER A 188 -18.54 -6.85 -19.74
CA SER A 188 -19.22 -7.86 -18.94
C SER A 188 -18.27 -8.77 -18.17
N ASP A 189 -18.45 -8.84 -16.85
CA ASP A 189 -17.78 -9.81 -15.98
C ASP A 189 -17.91 -11.25 -16.49
N GLU A 190 -19.08 -11.60 -17.04
CA GLU A 190 -19.37 -12.95 -17.54
C GLU A 190 -18.49 -13.33 -18.72
N GLU A 191 -18.07 -12.35 -19.53
CA GLU A 191 -17.15 -12.61 -20.63
C GLU A 191 -15.76 -13.02 -20.10
N VAL A 192 -15.26 -12.29 -19.11
CA VAL A 192 -14.00 -12.61 -18.44
C VAL A 192 -14.08 -13.99 -17.79
N ILE A 193 -15.13 -14.24 -17.01
CA ILE A 193 -15.33 -15.52 -16.32
C ILE A 193 -15.38 -16.67 -17.32
N ARG A 194 -16.10 -16.50 -18.44
CA ARG A 194 -16.17 -17.49 -19.51
C ARG A 194 -14.78 -17.78 -20.09
N LYS A 195 -13.97 -16.75 -20.40
CA LYS A 195 -12.61 -16.94 -20.94
C LYS A 195 -11.70 -17.72 -19.98
N TYR A 196 -11.77 -17.43 -18.67
CA TYR A 196 -11.03 -18.19 -17.67
C TYR A 196 -11.54 -19.64 -17.59
N ARG A 197 -12.85 -19.85 -17.53
CA ARG A 197 -13.47 -21.19 -17.45
C ARG A 197 -13.10 -22.07 -18.63
N GLU A 198 -13.13 -21.53 -19.85
CA GLU A 198 -12.77 -22.25 -21.08
C GLU A 198 -11.28 -22.63 -21.12
N ALA A 199 -10.42 -21.90 -20.41
CA ALA A 199 -8.99 -22.19 -20.37
C ALA A 199 -8.59 -23.18 -19.28
N ILE A 200 -9.46 -23.46 -18.30
CA ILE A 200 -9.20 -24.43 -17.23
C ILE A 200 -9.20 -25.85 -17.81
N THR A 201 -8.15 -26.60 -17.50
CA THR A 201 -7.98 -28.02 -17.83
C THR A 201 -7.63 -28.82 -16.57
N PRO A 202 -7.62 -30.18 -16.62
CA PRO A 202 -7.13 -31.00 -15.51
C PRO A 202 -5.66 -30.74 -15.11
N LYS A 203 -4.87 -30.07 -15.96
CA LYS A 203 -3.48 -29.70 -15.68
C LYS A 203 -3.35 -28.31 -15.05
N THR A 204 -4.41 -27.51 -15.02
CA THR A 204 -4.38 -26.17 -14.41
C THR A 204 -4.11 -26.27 -12.91
N LYS A 205 -3.05 -25.59 -12.46
CA LYS A 205 -2.66 -25.51 -11.04
C LYS A 205 -2.76 -24.11 -10.46
N VAL A 206 -2.67 -23.08 -11.30
CA VAL A 206 -2.64 -21.69 -10.85
C VAL A 206 -3.43 -20.81 -11.82
N LEU A 207 -4.26 -19.93 -11.24
CA LEU A 207 -4.80 -18.76 -11.92
C LEU A 207 -4.06 -17.53 -11.37
N HIS A 208 -3.35 -16.81 -12.24
CA HIS A 208 -2.76 -15.52 -11.89
C HIS A 208 -3.70 -14.42 -12.39
N ILE A 209 -4.23 -13.63 -11.46
CA ILE A 209 -5.26 -12.63 -11.74
C ILE A 209 -4.82 -11.28 -11.16
N THR A 210 -4.64 -10.28 -12.02
CA THR A 210 -4.48 -8.89 -11.60
C THR A 210 -5.84 -8.29 -11.21
N HIS A 211 -6.01 -7.82 -9.98
CA HIS A 211 -7.31 -7.29 -9.51
C HIS A 211 -7.72 -5.98 -10.20
N ILE A 212 -6.78 -5.03 -10.35
CA ILE A 212 -7.00 -3.77 -11.07
C ILE A 212 -5.90 -3.64 -12.12
N ILE A 213 -6.29 -3.59 -13.40
CA ILE A 213 -5.34 -3.46 -14.50
C ILE A 213 -4.82 -2.03 -14.52
N ASN A 214 -3.53 -1.86 -14.22
CA ASN A 214 -2.93 -0.53 -14.02
C ASN A 214 -2.88 0.35 -15.29
N TRP A 215 -3.02 -0.24 -16.48
CA TRP A 215 -3.01 0.50 -17.75
C TRP A 215 -4.39 1.04 -18.14
N THR A 216 -5.46 0.38 -17.70
CA THR A 216 -6.83 0.65 -18.16
C THR A 216 -7.76 1.07 -17.03
N GLY A 217 -7.35 0.85 -15.77
CA GLY A 217 -8.18 1.06 -14.58
C GLY A 217 -9.27 0.02 -14.40
N HIS A 218 -9.35 -1.00 -15.27
CA HIS A 218 -10.41 -2.00 -15.23
C HIS A 218 -10.28 -2.88 -13.98
N VAL A 219 -11.37 -3.03 -13.24
CA VAL A 219 -11.47 -3.86 -12.03
C VAL A 219 -11.98 -5.24 -12.42
N MET A 220 -11.17 -6.27 -12.21
CA MET A 220 -11.49 -7.65 -12.57
C MET A 220 -12.47 -8.28 -11.55
N PRO A 221 -13.36 -9.20 -11.97
CA PRO A 221 -14.32 -9.87 -11.10
C PRO A 221 -13.66 -10.99 -10.26
N VAL A 222 -12.62 -10.67 -9.48
CA VAL A 222 -11.77 -11.65 -8.79
C VAL A 222 -12.56 -12.57 -7.88
N LYS A 223 -13.53 -12.04 -7.13
CA LYS A 223 -14.39 -12.85 -6.26
C LYS A 223 -15.12 -13.94 -7.06
N LYS A 224 -15.79 -13.56 -8.15
CA LYS A 224 -16.53 -14.50 -9.02
C LYS A 224 -15.62 -15.49 -9.74
N LEU A 225 -14.35 -15.15 -9.95
CA LEU A 225 -13.35 -16.05 -10.54
C LEU A 225 -12.83 -17.07 -9.53
N CYS A 226 -12.88 -16.76 -8.23
CA CYS A 226 -12.45 -17.65 -7.16
C CYS A 226 -13.57 -18.59 -6.65
N ASP A 227 -14.84 -18.18 -6.80
CA ASP A 227 -16.03 -18.97 -6.48
C ASP A 227 -16.32 -20.05 -7.55
#